data_AF-A0A5P0JJ44-F1
#
_entry.id   AF-A0A5P0JJ44-F1
#
_cell.length_a   1.000
_cell.length_b   1.000
_cell.length_c   1.000
_cell.angle_alpha   90.00
_cell.angle_beta   90.00
_cell.angle_gamma   90.00
#
_symmetry.space_group_name_H-M   'P 1'
#
loop_
_entity.id
_entity.type
_entity.pdbx_description
1 polymer ?
#
loop_
_entity_poly.entity_id
_entity_poly.type
_entity_poly.pdbx_seq_one_letter_code
_entity_poly.pdbx_strand_id
1 'polypeptide(L)'
;LTATQEGNYNGTEGISALPFNGIILAHSNESEWVTFRNNKNNEAFLDRVYIVKVPYCLRISEEIKIYEKLLNHSELTHAPCAPGTLETLSRFSILSRLKEPENSSIYSKMRVYDSESLKDTDPKAKSYQEYRDYAGVDEG
;
A
#
# COMPACT_ATOMS: atom_id res chain seq x y z
N LEU A 1 -25.34 7.47 -10.10
CA LEU A 1 -26.17 6.27 -9.85
C LEU A 1 -26.39 5.45 -11.13
N THR A 2 -26.68 6.09 -12.26
CA THR A 2 -27.03 5.46 -13.53
C THR A 2 -26.06 4.36 -13.99
N ALA A 3 -24.75 4.57 -13.91
CA ALA A 3 -23.78 3.56 -14.39
C ALA A 3 -23.67 2.31 -13.48
N THR A 4 -23.81 2.47 -12.15
CA THR A 4 -23.67 1.36 -11.20
C THR A 4 -24.99 0.67 -10.84
N GLN A 5 -26.13 1.36 -10.99
CA GLN A 5 -27.45 0.82 -10.68
C GLN A 5 -28.26 0.46 -11.92
N GLU A 6 -28.31 1.37 -12.90
CA GLU A 6 -29.17 1.17 -14.08
C GLU A 6 -28.41 0.53 -15.24
N GLY A 7 -27.07 0.46 -15.16
CA GLY A 7 -26.23 0.00 -16.24
C GLY A 7 -26.25 0.98 -17.41
N ASN A 8 -26.42 2.28 -17.15
CA ASN A 8 -26.58 3.31 -18.16
C ASN A 8 -25.65 4.50 -17.85
N TYR A 9 -25.05 5.13 -18.86
CA TYR A 9 -24.36 6.40 -18.71
C TYR A 9 -25.11 7.49 -19.49
N ASN A 10 -25.42 8.61 -18.82
CA ASN A 10 -26.07 9.73 -19.48
C ASN A 10 -25.03 10.49 -20.31
N GLY A 11 -25.23 10.53 -21.64
CA GLY A 11 -24.41 11.34 -22.52
C GLY A 11 -24.62 12.84 -22.30
N THR A 12 -23.69 13.64 -22.81
CA THR A 12 -23.85 15.10 -22.91
C THR A 12 -24.72 15.43 -24.13
N GLU A 13 -25.62 16.41 -23.97
CA GLU A 13 -26.47 17.01 -25.02
C GLU A 13 -27.27 16.03 -25.90
N GLY A 14 -28.54 15.77 -25.56
CA GLY A 14 -29.54 15.18 -26.47
C GLY A 14 -29.39 13.68 -26.77
N ILE A 15 -28.30 13.04 -26.33
CA ILE A 15 -28.07 11.61 -26.50
C ILE A 15 -28.78 10.83 -25.37
N SER A 16 -29.57 9.82 -25.75
CA SER A 16 -30.21 8.91 -24.79
C SER A 16 -29.18 8.15 -23.95
N ALA A 17 -29.59 7.69 -22.76
CA ALA A 17 -28.69 6.97 -21.87
C ALA A 17 -28.07 5.76 -22.58
N LEU A 18 -26.73 5.69 -22.58
CA LEU A 18 -25.96 4.65 -23.24
C LEU A 18 -25.81 3.45 -22.31
N PRO A 19 -25.96 2.20 -22.78
CA PRO A 19 -25.72 1.04 -21.95
C PRO A 19 -24.24 0.99 -21.51
N PHE A 20 -24.02 0.81 -20.22
CA PHE A 20 -22.74 0.65 -19.55
C PHE A 20 -22.63 -0.77 -19.00
N ASN A 21 -21.65 -1.51 -19.51
CA ASN A 21 -21.26 -2.81 -18.97
C ASN A 21 -19.75 -2.80 -18.72
N GLY A 22 -19.35 -2.54 -17.48
CA GLY A 22 -17.95 -2.39 -17.10
C GLY A 22 -17.75 -2.34 -15.59
N ILE A 23 -16.48 -2.29 -15.18
CA ILE A 23 -16.09 -2.16 -13.78
C ILE A 23 -15.68 -0.70 -13.55
N ILE A 24 -16.18 -0.11 -12.46
CA ILE A 24 -15.71 1.18 -11.98
C ILE A 24 -14.60 0.94 -10.97
N LEU A 25 -13.38 1.37 -11.30
CA LEU A 25 -12.24 1.36 -10.39
C LEU A 25 -11.98 2.79 -9.93
N ALA A 26 -11.89 2.99 -8.62
CA ALA A 26 -11.52 4.26 -8.00
C ALA A 26 -10.34 4.03 -7.04
N HIS A 27 -9.48 5.05 -6.93
CA HIS A 27 -8.43 5.09 -5.93
C HIS A 27 -8.68 6.31 -5.03
N SER A 28 -8.38 6.19 -3.74
CA SER A 28 -8.47 7.27 -2.76
C SER A 28 -7.57 6.94 -1.58
N ASN A 29 -7.20 7.97 -0.83
CA ASN A 29 -6.39 7.83 0.37
C ASN A 29 -7.30 7.45 1.57
N GLU A 30 -6.72 6.87 2.62
CA GLU A 30 -7.52 6.43 3.79
C GLU A 30 -8.29 7.59 4.44
N SER A 31 -7.71 8.79 4.52
CA SER A 31 -8.37 9.96 5.11
C SER A 31 -9.63 10.37 4.34
N GLU A 32 -9.51 10.46 3.01
CA GLU A 32 -10.62 10.77 2.11
C GLU A 32 -11.68 9.68 2.14
N TRP A 33 -11.26 8.41 2.16
CA TRP A 33 -12.16 7.27 2.29
C TRP A 33 -12.96 7.33 3.61
N VAL A 34 -12.31 7.64 4.73
CA VAL A 34 -12.98 7.81 6.03
C VAL A 34 -14.01 8.95 5.96
N THR A 35 -13.65 10.10 5.39
CA THR A 35 -14.59 11.21 5.19
C THR A 35 -15.76 10.81 4.28
N PHE A 36 -15.48 10.10 3.18
CA PHE A 36 -16.47 9.61 2.23
C PHE A 36 -17.46 8.65 2.89
N ARG A 37 -16.97 7.69 3.66
CA ARG A 37 -17.76 6.70 4.39
C ARG A 37 -18.62 7.32 5.48
N ASN A 38 -18.12 8.34 6.17
CA ASN A 38 -18.85 8.99 7.27
C ASN A 38 -19.98 9.92 6.76
N ASN A 39 -20.03 10.20 5.46
CA ASN A 39 -21.10 11.01 4.87
C ASN A 39 -22.35 10.15 4.58
N LYS A 40 -23.45 10.44 5.30
CA LYS A 40 -24.74 9.73 5.15
C LYS A 40 -25.31 9.79 3.73
N ASN A 41 -25.00 10.82 2.95
CA ASN A 41 -25.45 10.90 1.56
C ASN A 41 -24.82 9.81 0.66
N ASN A 42 -23.69 9.25 1.09
CA ASN A 42 -22.96 8.22 0.34
C ASN A 42 -23.25 6.80 0.80
N GLU A 43 -24.12 6.61 1.80
CA GLU A 43 -24.41 5.31 2.40
C GLU A 43 -24.87 4.28 1.36
N ALA A 44 -25.68 4.70 0.39
CA ALA A 44 -26.16 3.85 -0.70
C ALA A 44 -25.05 3.31 -1.64
N PHE A 45 -23.85 3.88 -1.61
CA PHE A 45 -22.69 3.38 -2.37
C PHE A 45 -21.92 2.32 -1.59
N LEU A 46 -21.93 2.34 -0.26
CA LEU A 46 -21.08 1.49 0.57
C LEU A 46 -21.41 0.00 0.37
N ASP A 47 -22.69 -0.34 0.16
CA ASP A 47 -23.13 -1.72 -0.09
C ASP A 47 -22.76 -2.25 -1.48
N ARG A 48 -22.24 -1.39 -2.36
CA ARG A 48 -21.97 -1.71 -3.78
C ARG A 48 -20.50 -1.55 -4.15
N VAL A 49 -19.62 -1.34 -3.17
CA VAL A 49 -18.18 -1.14 -3.39
C VAL A 49 -17.41 -2.25 -2.68
N TYR A 50 -16.47 -2.86 -3.39
CA TYR A 50 -15.47 -3.74 -2.79
C TYR A 50 -14.21 -2.93 -2.50
N ILE A 51 -13.84 -2.83 -1.23
CA ILE A 51 -12.67 -2.09 -0.78
C ILE A 51 -11.48 -3.02 -0.77
N VAL A 52 -10.44 -2.65 -1.51
CA VAL A 52 -9.13 -3.32 -1.46
C VAL A 52 -8.16 -2.36 -0.79
N LYS A 53 -7.73 -2.70 0.42
CA LYS A 53 -6.66 -1.96 1.11
C LYS A 53 -5.31 -2.36 0.53
N VAL A 54 -4.53 -1.39 0.09
CA VAL A 54 -3.18 -1.60 -0.45
C VAL A 54 -2.18 -0.99 0.53
N PRO A 55 -1.59 -1.80 1.41
CA PRO A 55 -0.64 -1.29 2.39
C PRO A 55 0.70 -0.92 1.75
N TYR A 56 1.50 -0.11 2.45
CA TYR A 56 2.88 0.13 2.09
C TYR A 56 3.70 -1.16 2.10
N CYS A 57 4.72 -1.19 1.24
CA CYS A 57 5.74 -2.22 1.29
C CYS A 57 6.50 -2.10 2.62
N LEU A 58 6.72 -3.24 3.28
CA LEU A 58 7.45 -3.38 4.55
C LEU A 58 8.71 -4.26 4.42
N ARG A 59 9.06 -4.69 3.20
CA ARG A 59 10.23 -5.53 2.90
C ARG A 59 11.24 -4.71 2.12
N ILE A 60 12.52 -4.78 2.53
CA ILE A 60 13.59 -4.04 1.88
C ILE A 60 13.74 -4.52 0.44
N SER A 61 13.78 -5.84 0.25
CA SER A 61 13.93 -6.47 -1.07
C SER A 61 12.85 -6.04 -2.08
N GLU A 62 11.61 -5.81 -1.63
CA GLU A 62 10.51 -5.35 -2.48
C GLU A 62 10.54 -3.83 -2.70
N GLU A 63 10.93 -3.02 -1.70
CA GLU A 63 11.10 -1.57 -1.87
C GLU A 63 12.23 -1.25 -2.88
N ILE A 64 13.32 -2.03 -2.87
CA ILE A 64 14.40 -1.92 -3.87
C ILE A 64 13.83 -2.10 -5.28
N LYS A 65 12.99 -3.11 -5.52
CA LYS A 65 12.37 -3.35 -6.83
C LYS A 65 11.49 -2.19 -7.29
N ILE A 66 10.82 -1.50 -6.36
CA ILE A 66 10.05 -0.30 -6.67
C ILE A 66 10.99 0.81 -7.16
N TYR A 67 12.09 1.05 -6.46
CA TYR A 67 13.07 2.07 -6.88
C TYR A 67 13.74 1.73 -8.20
N GLU A 68 14.13 0.47 -8.42
CA GLU A 68 14.67 0.01 -9.70
C GLU A 68 13.69 0.25 -10.85
N LYS A 69 12.41 -0.11 -10.65
CA LYS A 69 11.36 0.14 -11.64
C LYS A 69 11.23 1.64 -11.94
N LEU A 70 11.21 2.49 -10.91
CA LEU A 70 11.10 3.94 -11.10
C LEU A 70 12.31 4.51 -11.84
N LEU A 71 13.51 4.10 -11.47
CA LEU A 71 14.74 4.56 -12.11
C LEU A 71 14.81 4.16 -13.58
N ASN A 72 14.46 2.91 -13.90
CA ASN A 72 14.45 2.39 -15.28
C ASN A 72 13.48 3.13 -16.20
N HIS A 73 12.43 3.73 -15.65
CA HIS A 73 11.44 4.52 -16.41
C HIS A 73 11.65 6.04 -16.25
N SER A 74 12.76 6.47 -15.67
CA SER A 74 13.07 7.89 -15.43
C SER A 74 14.21 8.39 -16.31
N GLU A 75 14.37 9.71 -16.36
CA GLU A 75 15.52 10.37 -16.98
C GLU A 75 16.86 10.00 -16.30
N LEU A 76 16.82 9.45 -15.08
CA LEU A 76 17.99 9.04 -14.30
C LEU A 76 18.46 7.61 -14.61
N THR A 77 17.88 6.92 -15.60
CA THR A 77 18.21 5.51 -15.88
C THR A 77 19.69 5.25 -16.19
N HIS A 78 20.43 6.26 -16.67
CA HIS A 78 21.87 6.19 -16.96
C HIS A 78 22.74 6.95 -15.96
N ALA A 79 22.13 7.52 -14.92
CA ALA A 79 22.88 8.23 -13.88
C ALA A 79 23.71 7.25 -13.05
N PRO A 80 24.94 7.62 -12.66
CA PRO A 80 25.74 6.78 -11.79
C PRO A 80 25.06 6.62 -10.43
N CYS A 81 24.89 5.38 -9.98
CA CYS A 81 24.34 5.04 -8.68
C CYS A 81 25.38 4.26 -7.88
N ALA A 82 25.71 4.71 -6.68
CA ALA A 82 26.70 4.03 -5.85
C ALA A 82 26.14 2.69 -5.34
N PRO A 83 27.01 1.67 -5.16
CA PRO A 83 26.59 0.42 -4.55
C PRO A 83 25.95 0.65 -3.17
N GLY A 84 24.82 0.00 -2.90
CA GLY A 84 24.11 0.13 -1.63
C GLY A 84 23.26 1.40 -1.47
N THR A 85 23.21 2.31 -2.45
CA THR A 85 22.34 3.50 -2.38
C THR A 85 20.86 3.12 -2.26
N LEU A 86 20.37 2.24 -3.14
CA LEU A 86 18.96 1.81 -3.12
C LEU A 86 18.62 1.03 -1.85
N GLU A 87 19.55 0.21 -1.38
CA GLU A 87 19.40 -0.54 -0.14
C GLU A 87 19.31 0.39 1.07
N THR A 88 20.18 1.40 1.15
CA THR A 88 20.19 2.38 2.25
C THR A 88 18.90 3.19 2.25
N LEU A 89 18.47 3.67 1.08
CA LEU A 89 17.19 4.37 0.92
C LEU A 89 16.01 3.48 1.31
N SER A 90 16.01 2.22 0.89
CA SER A 90 14.94 1.28 1.19
C SER A 90 14.85 1.01 2.69
N ARG A 91 15.98 0.77 3.35
CA ARG A 91 16.04 0.60 4.82
C ARG A 91 15.47 1.81 5.55
N PHE A 92 15.87 3.02 5.15
CA PHE A 92 15.35 4.26 5.74
C PHE A 92 13.84 4.38 5.56
N SER A 93 13.34 4.20 4.32
CA SER A 93 11.92 4.26 4.01
C SER A 93 11.10 3.25 4.79
N ILE A 94 11.54 1.98 4.85
CA ILE A 94 10.85 0.94 5.63
C ILE A 94 10.84 1.27 7.12
N LEU A 95 11.97 1.69 7.70
CA LEU A 95 12.03 2.03 9.12
C LEU A 95 11.07 3.15 9.52
N SER A 96 10.81 4.12 8.62
CA SER A 96 9.83 5.19 8.88
C SER A 96 8.37 4.73 8.89
N ARG A 97 8.07 3.53 8.39
CA ARG A 97 6.72 2.96 8.29
C ARG A 97 6.45 1.89 9.35
N LEU A 98 7.50 1.35 9.96
CA LEU A 98 7.39 0.30 10.98
C LEU A 98 7.01 0.88 12.33
N LYS A 99 6.09 0.21 13.02
CA LYS A 99 5.79 0.48 14.42
C LYS A 99 6.87 -0.13 15.31
N GLU A 100 7.28 0.64 16.30
CA GLU A 100 8.30 0.25 17.26
C GLU A 100 7.83 -0.97 18.10
N PRO A 101 8.58 -2.08 18.10
CA PRO A 101 8.23 -3.25 18.89
C PRO A 101 8.70 -3.10 20.36
N GLU A 102 7.89 -3.58 21.31
CA GLU A 102 8.19 -3.42 22.75
C GLU A 102 9.43 -4.19 23.22
N ASN A 103 9.68 -5.37 22.65
CA ASN A 103 10.63 -6.35 23.22
C ASN A 103 11.92 -6.53 22.39
N SER A 104 12.10 -5.80 21.30
CA SER A 104 13.21 -6.00 20.36
C SER A 104 13.57 -4.69 19.65
N SER A 105 14.67 -4.65 18.89
CA SER A 105 14.95 -3.48 18.07
C SER A 105 14.02 -3.40 16.84
N ILE A 106 13.66 -2.19 16.43
CA ILE A 106 12.94 -1.95 15.15
C ILE A 106 13.73 -2.47 13.94
N TYR A 107 15.07 -2.45 14.04
CA TYR A 107 15.96 -2.99 13.02
C TYR A 107 15.87 -4.51 12.91
N SER A 108 15.73 -5.22 14.04
CA SER A 108 15.49 -6.67 14.07
C SER A 108 14.16 -7.02 13.40
N LYS A 109 13.10 -6.25 13.69
CA LYS A 109 11.79 -6.41 13.03
C LYS A 109 11.87 -6.22 11.51
N MET A 110 12.57 -5.18 11.05
CA MET A 110 12.79 -4.92 9.62
C MET A 110 13.47 -6.12 8.92
N ARG A 111 14.53 -6.67 9.51
CA ARG A 111 15.25 -7.83 8.95
C ARG A 111 14.40 -9.09 8.93
N VAL A 112 13.63 -9.35 9.99
CA VAL A 112 12.67 -10.47 10.03
C VAL A 112 11.59 -10.32 8.94
N TYR A 113 11.14 -9.09 8.67
CA TYR A 113 10.21 -8.81 7.58
C TYR A 113 10.81 -9.10 6.22
N ASP A 114 12.12 -8.93 6.04
CA ASP A 114 12.83 -9.34 4.82
C ASP A 114 13.22 -10.84 4.82
N SER A 115 12.57 -11.66 5.66
CA SER A 115 12.79 -13.10 5.79
C SER A 115 14.16 -13.51 6.35
N GLU A 116 14.89 -12.61 7.02
CA GLU A 116 16.16 -12.96 7.66
C GLU A 116 15.94 -13.73 8.98
N SER A 117 16.75 -14.76 9.21
CA SER A 117 16.77 -15.49 10.49
C SER A 117 17.72 -14.83 11.47
N LEU A 118 17.19 -14.25 12.55
CA LEU A 118 17.97 -13.54 13.56
C LEU A 118 18.32 -14.35 14.82
N LYS A 119 18.09 -15.67 14.82
CA LYS A 119 18.30 -16.53 16.00
C LYS A 119 19.67 -16.37 16.64
N ASP A 120 20.71 -16.16 15.84
CA ASP A 120 22.10 -16.06 16.31
C ASP A 120 22.53 -14.62 16.64
N THR A 121 21.83 -13.61 16.12
CA THR A 121 22.19 -12.19 16.24
C THR A 121 21.34 -11.40 17.23
N ASP A 122 20.07 -11.77 17.40
CA ASP A 122 19.17 -11.13 18.37
C ASP A 122 18.18 -12.17 18.94
N PRO A 123 18.46 -12.73 20.13
CA PRO A 123 17.59 -13.74 20.75
C PRO A 123 16.24 -13.17 21.20
N LYS A 124 16.07 -11.84 21.23
CA LYS A 124 14.80 -11.19 21.55
C LYS A 124 13.93 -10.96 20.31
N ALA A 125 14.47 -11.17 19.12
CA ALA A 125 13.71 -11.04 17.88
C ALA A 125 12.54 -12.03 17.84
N LYS A 126 11.38 -11.53 17.44
CA LYS A 126 10.17 -12.34 17.28
C LYS A 126 10.03 -12.89 15.87
N SER A 127 9.16 -13.88 15.71
CA SER A 127 8.81 -14.39 14.38
C SER A 127 8.05 -13.34 13.57
N TYR A 128 8.04 -13.52 12.24
CA TYR A 128 7.28 -12.65 11.32
C TYR A 128 5.81 -12.51 11.72
N GLN A 129 5.17 -13.64 12.06
CA GLN A 129 3.75 -13.68 12.43
C GLN A 129 3.49 -12.91 13.72
N GLU A 130 4.29 -13.14 14.77
CA GLU A 130 4.17 -12.40 16.03
C GLU A 130 4.28 -10.89 15.80
N TYR A 131 5.27 -10.43 15.03
CA TYR A 131 5.41 -9.00 14.74
C TYR A 131 4.20 -8.42 14.00
N ARG A 132 3.61 -9.16 13.06
CA ARG A 132 2.40 -8.75 12.34
C ARG A 132 1.19 -8.69 13.25
N ASP A 133 1.03 -9.68 14.13
CA ASP A 133 -0.07 -9.73 15.09
C ASP A 133 0.01 -8.56 16.08
N TYR A 134 1.21 -8.22 16.57
CA TYR A 134 1.41 -7.06 17.46
C TYR A 134 1.17 -5.72 16.77
N ALA A 135 1.60 -5.57 15.53
CA ALA A 135 1.49 -4.29 14.83
C ALA A 135 0.07 -4.00 14.30
N GLY A 136 -0.73 -5.05 14.14
CA GLY A 136 -2.10 -4.99 13.64
C GLY A 136 -2.18 -4.83 12.12
N VAL A 137 -3.41 -4.72 11.63
CA VAL A 137 -3.74 -4.62 10.20
C VAL A 137 -3.36 -3.27 9.58
N ASP A 138 -3.09 -2.27 10.41
CA ASP A 138 -2.77 -0.89 10.00
C ASP A 138 -1.26 -0.62 9.98
N GLU A 139 -0.41 -1.66 10.01
CA GLU A 139 1.02 -1.48 9.75
C GLU A 139 1.32 -1.71 8.27
N GLY A 140 1.91 -0.66 7.68
CA GLY A 140 1.94 -0.45 6.25
C GLY A 140 0.74 0.37 5.86
#